data_AF-A0A8J3F5X1-F1
#
_entry.id   AF-A0A8J3F5X1-F1
#
_cell.length_a   1.000
_cell.length_b   1.000
_cell.length_c   1.000
_cell.angle_alpha   90.00
_cell.angle_beta   90.00
_cell.angle_gamma   90.00
#
_symmetry.space_group_name_H-M   'P 1'
#
loop_
_entity.id
_entity.type
_entity.pdbx_description
1 polymer ?
#
loop_
_entity_poly.entity_id
_entity_poly.type
_entity_poly.pdbx_seq_one_letter_code
_entity_poly.pdbx_strand_id
1 'polypeptide(L)'
;MQFSDSAARFFRYLNMDYLIAPFLIRLIYWVGFIAIIGAGCGILFNALDASVPGNARISLTIGATLLSLLLWRLLSEILVLAFNLHARLIEIRDLLSHRQDATEEEQSVPPPLFLLKKPAPPFDDRGTA
;
A
#
# COMPACT_ATOMS: atom_id res chain seq x y z
N MET A 1 -29.38 -12.24 -5.63
CA MET A 1 -28.13 -12.79 -5.05
C MET A 1 -27.01 -13.07 -6.10
N GLN A 2 -27.04 -12.53 -7.33
CA GLN A 2 -25.99 -12.81 -8.34
C GLN A 2 -24.73 -11.93 -8.25
N PHE A 3 -24.80 -10.76 -7.60
CA PHE A 3 -23.72 -9.76 -7.68
C PHE A 3 -22.49 -10.12 -6.82
N SER A 4 -22.68 -10.89 -5.74
CA SER A 4 -21.60 -11.29 -4.82
C SER A 4 -20.71 -12.40 -5.39
N ASP A 5 -21.28 -13.31 -6.18
CA ASP A 5 -20.54 -14.43 -6.77
C ASP A 5 -19.57 -13.97 -7.86
N SER A 6 -19.96 -12.96 -8.64
CA SER A 6 -19.11 -12.37 -9.68
C SER A 6 -17.93 -11.61 -9.06
N ALA A 7 -18.17 -10.89 -7.96
CA ALA A 7 -17.11 -10.18 -7.24
C ALA A 7 -16.09 -11.17 -6.64
N ALA A 8 -16.56 -12.23 -5.96
CA ALA A 8 -15.70 -13.27 -5.38
C ALA A 8 -14.81 -13.97 -6.41
N ARG A 9 -15.33 -14.23 -7.62
CA ARG A 9 -14.55 -14.80 -8.72
C ARG A 9 -13.54 -13.81 -9.29
N PHE A 10 -13.90 -12.53 -9.39
CA PHE A 10 -12.99 -11.47 -9.84
C PHE A 10 -11.81 -11.29 -8.88
N PHE A 11 -12.04 -11.36 -7.57
CA PHE A 11 -10.98 -11.33 -6.55
C PHE A 11 -10.02 -12.53 -6.65
N ARG A 12 -10.51 -13.69 -7.13
CA ARG A 12 -9.69 -14.89 -7.30
C ARG A 12 -8.78 -14.84 -8.53
N TYR A 13 -9.13 -14.07 -9.56
CA TYR A 13 -8.32 -13.88 -10.76
C TYR A 13 -7.26 -12.78 -10.63
N LEU A 14 -7.42 -11.84 -9.70
CA LEU A 14 -6.50 -10.72 -9.46
C LEU A 14 -5.38 -11.06 -8.47
N ASN A 15 -4.81 -12.26 -8.59
CA ASN A 15 -3.75 -12.84 -7.76
C ASN A 15 -2.41 -12.07 -7.90
N MET A 16 -2.39 -10.85 -7.36
CA MET A 16 -1.25 -9.95 -7.20
C MET A 16 -1.48 -9.23 -5.87
N ASP A 17 -1.04 -9.86 -4.77
CA ASP A 17 -1.24 -9.41 -3.37
C ASP A 17 -0.89 -7.93 -3.10
N TYR A 18 -0.16 -7.29 -4.00
CA TYR A 18 0.24 -5.89 -3.93
C TYR A 18 -0.73 -4.90 -4.60
N LEU A 19 -1.56 -5.32 -5.57
CA LEU A 19 -2.48 -4.43 -6.31
C LEU A 19 -3.95 -4.54 -5.88
N ILE A 20 -4.31 -5.56 -5.09
CA ILE A 20 -5.70 -5.75 -4.63
C ILE A 20 -6.13 -4.65 -3.65
N ALA A 21 -5.21 -4.20 -2.80
CA ALA A 21 -5.51 -3.29 -1.70
C ALA A 21 -6.07 -1.93 -2.18
N PRO A 22 -5.42 -1.19 -3.11
CA PRO A 22 -5.96 0.09 -3.57
C PRO A 22 -7.29 -0.05 -4.31
N PHE A 23 -7.51 -1.16 -5.02
CA PHE A 23 -8.76 -1.41 -5.74
C PHE A 23 -9.93 -1.74 -4.80
N LEU A 24 -9.69 -2.58 -3.79
CA LEU A 24 -10.71 -2.99 -2.82
C LEU A 24 -11.22 -1.80 -1.99
N ILE A 25 -10.33 -0.87 -1.64
CA ILE A 25 -10.71 0.36 -0.91
C ILE A 25 -11.50 1.30 -1.82
N ARG A 26 -11.16 1.36 -3.11
CA ARG A 26 -11.96 2.13 -4.08
C ARG A 26 -13.39 1.58 -4.22
N LEU A 27 -13.53 0.25 -4.14
CA LEU A 27 -14.84 -0.42 -4.13
C LEU A 27 -15.62 -0.10 -2.84
N ILE A 28 -14.98 -0.24 -1.66
CA ILE A 28 -15.63 0.05 -0.38
C ILE A 28 -16.09 1.51 -0.32
N TYR A 29 -15.26 2.45 -0.80
CA TYR A 29 -15.59 3.87 -0.88
C TYR A 29 -16.90 4.10 -1.65
N TRP A 30 -17.01 3.51 -2.83
CA TRP A 30 -18.16 3.71 -3.70
C TRP A 30 -19.44 3.11 -3.09
N VAL A 31 -19.33 1.92 -2.52
CA VAL A 31 -20.46 1.24 -1.83
C VAL A 31 -20.95 2.05 -0.64
N GLY A 32 -20.06 2.51 0.25
CA GLY A 32 -20.47 3.27 1.41
C GLY A 32 -20.95 4.68 1.09
N PHE A 33 -20.39 5.32 0.04
CA PHE A 33 -20.91 6.59 -0.45
C PHE A 33 -22.36 6.47 -0.92
N ILE A 34 -22.67 5.43 -1.70
CA ILE A 34 -24.05 5.15 -2.14
C ILE A 34 -24.94 4.81 -0.95
N ALA A 35 -24.45 4.04 0.02
CA ALA A 35 -25.21 3.69 1.23
C ALA A 35 -25.56 4.93 2.08
N ILE A 36 -24.62 5.86 2.28
CA ILE A 36 -24.85 7.08 3.07
C ILE A 36 -25.82 8.03 2.34
N ILE A 37 -25.67 8.19 1.03
CA ILE A 37 -26.63 8.97 0.23
C ILE A 37 -28.02 8.33 0.29
N GLY A 38 -28.12 7.01 0.12
CA GLY A 38 -29.39 6.29 0.19
C GLY A 38 -30.04 6.39 1.58
N ALA A 39 -29.25 6.25 2.64
CA ALA A 39 -29.72 6.39 4.01
C ALA A 39 -30.21 7.83 4.30
N GLY A 40 -29.44 8.85 3.90
CA GLY A 40 -29.85 10.25 4.05
C GLY A 40 -31.16 10.54 3.32
N CYS A 41 -31.31 10.04 2.10
CA CYS A 41 -32.54 10.17 1.31
C CYS A 41 -33.73 9.45 1.97
N GLY A 42 -33.53 8.21 2.45
CA GLY A 42 -34.57 7.44 3.14
C GLY A 42 -35.06 8.09 4.43
N ILE A 43 -34.16 8.71 5.20
CA ILE A 43 -34.54 9.44 6.43
C ILE A 43 -35.31 10.72 6.10
N LEU A 44 -34.95 11.42 5.02
CA LEU A 44 -35.68 12.61 4.55
C LEU A 44 -37.13 12.27 4.13
N PHE A 45 -37.33 11.18 3.38
CA PHE A 45 -38.68 10.73 3.02
C PHE A 45 -39.51 10.36 4.24
N ASN A 46 -38.93 9.66 5.23
CA ASN A 46 -39.61 9.34 6.49
C ASN A 46 -39.93 10.59 7.33
N ALA A 47 -39.08 11.61 7.27
CA ALA A 47 -39.29 12.85 8.02
C ALA A 47 -40.45 13.69 7.46
N LEU A 48 -40.75 13.57 6.16
CA LEU A 48 -41.87 14.26 5.50
C LEU A 48 -43.23 13.63 5.83
N ASP A 49 -43.30 12.31 6.07
CA ASP A 49 -44.54 11.58 6.41
C ASP A 49 -44.91 11.68 7.91
N ALA A 50 -43.97 12.08 8.78
CA ALA A 50 -44.16 12.08 10.22
C ALA A 50 -44.79 13.38 10.75
N SER A 51 -45.97 13.26 11.38
CA SER A 51 -46.75 14.33 12.02
C SER A 51 -46.14 14.92 13.31
N VAL A 52 -44.84 14.73 13.56
CA VAL A 52 -44.11 15.14 14.78
C VAL A 52 -43.34 16.44 14.48
N PRO A 53 -43.21 17.40 15.41
CA PRO A 53 -42.49 18.66 15.19
C PRO A 53 -41.07 18.43 14.62
N GLY A 54 -40.93 18.71 13.31
CA GLY A 54 -39.83 18.21 12.48
C GLY A 54 -38.48 18.88 12.73
N ASN A 55 -38.45 20.05 13.35
CA ASN A 55 -37.28 20.92 13.36
C ASN A 55 -36.06 20.28 14.07
N ALA A 56 -36.28 19.58 15.18
CA ALA A 56 -35.21 18.90 15.91
C ALA A 56 -34.70 17.65 15.19
N ARG A 57 -35.59 16.89 14.55
CA ARG A 57 -35.23 15.67 13.80
C ARG A 57 -34.45 16.02 12.53
N ILE A 58 -34.91 17.03 11.79
CA ILE A 58 -34.24 17.48 10.55
C ILE A 58 -32.81 17.95 10.84
N SER A 59 -32.62 18.77 11.88
CA SER A 59 -31.29 19.26 12.28
C SER A 59 -30.36 18.12 12.69
N LEU A 60 -30.86 17.16 13.49
CA LEU A 60 -30.10 15.97 13.89
C LEU A 60 -29.76 15.07 12.70
N THR A 61 -30.70 14.86 11.78
CA THR A 61 -30.49 14.05 10.57
C THR A 61 -29.44 14.68 9.68
N ILE A 62 -29.50 15.99 9.45
CA ILE A 62 -28.50 16.69 8.64
C ILE A 62 -27.13 16.59 9.30
N GLY A 63 -27.05 16.87 10.60
CA GLY A 63 -25.82 16.76 11.38
C GLY A 63 -25.23 15.34 11.36
N ALA A 64 -26.05 14.32 11.59
CA ALA A 64 -25.65 12.91 11.55
C ALA A 64 -25.21 12.47 10.15
N THR A 65 -25.90 12.91 9.10
CA THR A 65 -25.57 12.59 7.70
C THR A 65 -24.23 13.20 7.30
N LEU A 66 -24.00 14.48 7.63
CA LEU A 66 -22.73 15.17 7.41
C LEU A 66 -21.59 14.50 8.19
N LEU A 67 -21.80 14.20 9.47
CA LEU A 67 -20.80 13.54 10.30
C LEU A 67 -20.47 12.14 9.77
N SER A 68 -21.48 11.37 9.37
CA SER A 68 -21.31 10.05 8.76
C SER A 68 -20.53 10.13 7.46
N LEU A 69 -20.84 11.09 6.58
CA LEU A 69 -20.12 11.31 5.33
C LEU A 69 -18.66 11.72 5.59
N LEU A 70 -18.42 12.55 6.62
CA LEU A 70 -17.09 13.01 6.98
C LEU A 70 -16.23 11.90 7.58
N LEU A 71 -16.79 11.11 8.51
CA LEU A 71 -16.14 9.93 9.07
C LEU A 71 -15.85 8.90 7.97
N TRP A 72 -16.81 8.66 7.07
CA TRP A 72 -16.62 7.75 5.95
C TRP A 72 -15.50 8.19 5.02
N ARG A 73 -15.43 9.49 4.73
CA ARG A 73 -14.37 10.08 3.92
C ARG A 73 -13.02 9.96 4.60
N LEU A 74 -12.94 10.24 5.90
CA LEU A 74 -11.71 10.12 6.69
C LEU A 74 -11.21 8.67 6.74
N LEU A 75 -12.10 7.70 7.00
CA LEU A 75 -11.74 6.28 6.99
C LEU A 75 -11.23 5.85 5.61
N SER A 76 -11.91 6.27 4.54
CA SER A 76 -11.50 5.95 3.17
C SER A 76 -10.13 6.54 2.83
N GLU A 77 -9.87 7.77 3.26
CA GLU A 77 -8.60 8.47 3.02
C GLU A 77 -7.44 7.83 3.78
N ILE A 78 -7.62 7.49 5.05
CA ILE A 78 -6.60 6.81 5.87
C ILE A 78 -6.27 5.43 5.29
N LEU A 79 -7.29 4.67 4.85
CA LEU A 79 -7.07 3.37 4.22
C LEU A 79 -6.27 3.51 2.93
N VAL A 80 -6.71 4.35 1.97
CA VAL A 80 -5.97 4.56 0.71
C VAL A 80 -4.54 5.05 0.97
N LEU A 81 -4.38 6.01 1.90
CA LEU A 81 -3.09 6.59 2.23
C LEU A 81 -2.13 5.56 2.84
N ALA A 82 -2.61 4.72 3.75
CA ALA A 82 -1.78 3.69 4.39
C ALA A 82 -1.21 2.69 3.37
N PHE A 83 -2.02 2.26 2.39
CA PHE A 83 -1.54 1.36 1.35
C PHE A 83 -0.61 2.05 0.34
N ASN A 84 -0.88 3.31 -0.03
CA ASN A 84 0.01 4.08 -0.88
C ASN A 84 1.38 4.30 -0.21
N LEU A 85 1.37 4.64 1.08
CA LEU A 85 2.58 4.80 1.88
C LEU A 85 3.37 3.49 1.97
N HIS A 86 2.69 2.37 2.22
CA HIS A 86 3.33 1.05 2.27
C HIS A 86 3.99 0.66 0.94
N ALA A 87 3.31 0.96 -0.17
CA ALA A 87 3.87 0.73 -1.51
C ALA A 87 5.16 1.53 -1.75
N ARG A 88 5.15 2.82 -1.40
CA ARG A 88 6.31 3.72 -1.47
C ARG A 88 7.46 3.29 -0.58
N LEU A 89 7.18 2.78 0.62
CA LEU A 89 8.19 2.28 1.56
C LEU A 89 8.93 1.05 1.01
N ILE A 90 8.20 0.14 0.35
CA ILE A 90 8.80 -1.03 -0.29
C ILE A 90 9.70 -0.63 -1.46
N GLU A 91 9.27 0.33 -2.28
CA GLU A 91 10.07 0.89 -3.38
C GLU A 91 11.39 1.48 -2.87
N ILE A 92 11.35 2.27 -1.80
CA ILE A 92 12.56 2.86 -1.19
C ILE A 92 13.50 1.77 -0.65
N ARG A 93 12.95 0.74 0.02
CA ARG A 93 13.75 -0.39 0.52
C ARG A 93 14.47 -1.11 -0.61
N ASP A 94 13.79 -1.34 -1.73
CA ASP A 94 14.34 -2.03 -2.88
C ASP A 94 15.50 -1.25 -3.51
N LEU A 95 15.32 0.06 -3.67
CA LEU A 95 16.38 0.97 -4.15
C LEU A 95 17.60 1.02 -3.21
N LEU A 96 17.39 0.92 -1.90
CA LEU A 96 18.47 0.87 -0.91
C LEU A 96 19.21 -0.47 -0.93
N SER A 97 18.49 -1.59 -1.07
CA SER A 97 19.10 -2.92 -1.20
C SER A 97 20.01 -2.98 -2.44
N HIS A 98 19.52 -2.50 -3.58
CA HIS A 98 20.28 -2.52 -4.83
C HIS A 98 21.53 -1.63 -4.80
N ARG A 99 21.53 -0.58 -3.96
CA ARG A 99 22.72 0.25 -3.72
C ARG A 99 23.79 -0.48 -2.89
N GLN A 100 23.42 -1.35 -1.97
CA GLN A 100 24.36 -2.09 -1.14
C GLN A 100 25.12 -3.15 -1.96
N ASP A 101 24.41 -3.89 -2.82
CA ASP A 101 25.01 -4.92 -3.68
C ASP A 101 26.06 -4.33 -4.65
N ALA A 102 25.78 -3.15 -5.20
CA ALA A 102 26.73 -2.44 -6.08
C ALA A 102 28.02 -1.97 -5.36
N THR A 103 27.98 -1.85 -4.03
CA THR A 103 29.15 -1.46 -3.23
C THR A 103 30.03 -2.69 -2.90
N GLU A 104 29.45 -3.89 -2.85
CA GLU A 104 30.17 -5.14 -2.60
C GLU A 104 30.96 -5.63 -3.84
N GLU A 105 30.46 -5.38 -5.05
CA GLU A 105 31.17 -5.77 -6.28
C GLU A 105 32.47 -4.97 -6.50
N GLU A 106 32.54 -3.71 -6.07
CA GLU A 106 33.76 -2.89 -6.16
C GLU A 106 34.87 -3.36 -5.20
N GLN A 107 34.52 -4.14 -4.16
CA GLN A 107 35.48 -4.73 -3.22
C GLN A 107 35.97 -6.13 -3.65
N SER A 108 35.38 -6.69 -4.72
CA SER A 108 35.79 -7.98 -5.32
C SER A 108 36.82 -7.84 -6.44
N VAL A 109 37.42 -6.66 -6.64
CA VAL A 109 38.57 -6.52 -7.53
C VAL A 109 39.65 -7.49 -7.03
N PRO A 110 40.04 -8.51 -7.84
CA PRO A 110 41.05 -9.47 -7.42
C PRO A 110 42.33 -8.72 -7.08
N PRO A 111 43.11 -9.20 -6.09
CA PRO A 111 44.33 -8.53 -5.67
C PRO A 111 45.17 -8.22 -6.90
N PRO A 112 45.73 -6.99 -7.01
CA PRO A 112 46.53 -6.63 -8.16
C PRO A 112 47.55 -7.74 -8.42
N LEU A 113 47.58 -8.25 -9.66
CA LEU A 113 48.44 -9.36 -10.10
C LEU A 113 49.93 -9.14 -9.77
N PHE A 114 50.29 -7.92 -9.38
CA PHE A 114 51.56 -7.51 -8.80
C PHE A 114 51.92 -8.22 -7.47
N LEU A 115 50.96 -8.77 -6.72
CA LEU A 115 51.22 -9.60 -5.52
C LEU A 115 51.54 -11.07 -5.86
N LEU A 116 51.32 -11.50 -7.11
CA LEU A 116 51.63 -12.84 -7.60
C LEU A 116 53.06 -12.94 -8.19
N LYS A 117 53.81 -11.83 -8.21
CA LYS A 117 55.25 -11.84 -8.48
C LYS A 117 56.02 -12.03 -7.18
N LYS A 118 56.00 -13.27 -6.67
CA LYS A 118 56.94 -13.70 -5.62
C LYS A 118 58.35 -13.61 -6.20
N PRO A 119 59.30 -12.84 -5.62
CA PRO A 119 60.67 -12.91 -6.06
C PRO A 119 61.16 -14.34 -5.83
N ALA A 120 61.67 -14.98 -6.89
CA ALA A 120 62.32 -16.27 -6.77
C ALA A 120 63.46 -16.15 -5.74
N PRO A 121 63.65 -17.15 -4.87
CA PRO A 121 64.78 -17.12 -3.95
C PRO A 121 66.09 -17.05 -4.77
N PRO A 122 67.08 -16.25 -4.34
CA PRO A 122 68.39 -16.27 -4.98
C PRO A 122 68.93 -17.70 -4.90
N PHE A 123 69.36 -18.23 -6.04
CA PHE A 123 70.03 -19.52 -6.12
C PHE A 123 71.27 -19.48 -5.23
N ASP A 124 71.22 -20.23 -4.12
CA ASP A 124 72.32 -20.44 -3.17
C ASP A 124 73.32 -21.38 -3.84
N ASP A 125 74.27 -20.82 -4.59
CA ASP A 125 75.52 -21.49 -4.96
C ASP A 125 76.33 -21.70 -3.68
N ARG A 126 75.92 -22.70 -2.89
CA ARG A 126 76.76 -23.26 -1.85
C ARG A 126 78.07 -23.66 -2.49
N GLY A 127 79.14 -22.99 -2.06
CA GLY A 127 80.50 -23.46 -2.22
C GLY A 127 80.60 -24.88 -1.71
N THR A 128 80.64 -25.83 -2.64
CA THR A 128 81.24 -27.14 -2.43
C THR A 128 82.74 -26.94 -2.57
N ALA A 129 83.41 -26.80 -1.43
CA ALA A 129 84.81 -27.15 -1.28
C ALA A 129 84.99 -28.66 -1.44
#